data_AF-X1GRT0-F1
#
_entry.id   AF-X1GRT0-F1
#
_cell.length_a   1.000
_cell.length_b   1.000
_cell.length_c   1.000
_cell.angle_alpha   90.00
_cell.angle_beta   90.00
_cell.angle_gamma   90.00
#
_symmetry.space_group_name_H-M   'P 1'
#
loop_
_entity.id
_entity.type
_entity.pdbx_description
1 polymer ?
#
loop_
_entity_poly.entity_id
_entity_poly.type
_entity_poly.pdbx_seq_one_letter_code
_entity_poly.pdbx_strand_id
1 'polypeptide(L)'
;ETGLSSDPPMSWRNPALDEITLISCSDAHSPENLGREANAFNTDLSYQAIIEAIKLKDPEKFLYTIEFYPQEGKYHYDGHRNCGISLSPKETKKYNGICPVCGRLLTIGVLNRVEELADREEGFVPENAISYKSLILLREIIAEALGVESATKGVQKEYKNLIENFDSEFNVLLKASRGDLEKITFPEIAEGILRAREGKLFIEPGYDGVYGKIRIFSKGEQRKLSRQETLF
;
A
#
# COMPACT_ATOMS: atom_id res chain seq x y z
N GLU A 1 16.51 0.20 -1.92
CA GLU A 1 15.25 -0.39 -1.44
C GLU A 1 14.32 0.74 -1.07
N THR A 2 13.03 0.64 -1.40
CA THR A 2 11.99 1.63 -1.04
C THR A 2 11.67 1.55 0.45
N GLY A 3 11.45 0.34 0.95
CA GLY A 3 11.08 0.04 2.32
C GLY A 3 9.72 0.60 2.71
N LEU A 4 9.21 0.19 3.87
CA LEU A 4 7.82 0.36 4.30
C LEU A 4 7.33 1.81 4.51
N SER A 5 8.20 2.80 4.31
CA SER A 5 7.90 4.23 4.53
C SER A 5 7.95 5.06 3.26
N SER A 6 8.32 4.47 2.12
CA SER A 6 8.32 5.13 0.82
C SER A 6 7.90 4.19 -0.29
N ASP A 7 7.57 4.73 -1.44
CA ASP A 7 7.24 3.96 -2.63
C ASP A 7 8.03 4.51 -3.85
N PRO A 8 7.92 3.85 -5.02
CA PRO A 8 8.57 4.33 -6.23
C PRO A 8 8.15 5.76 -6.62
N PRO A 9 6.86 6.16 -6.61
CA PRO A 9 6.45 7.55 -6.84
C PRO A 9 7.16 8.58 -5.95
N MET A 10 7.35 8.29 -4.66
CA MET A 10 8.11 9.17 -3.76
C MET A 10 9.59 9.25 -4.17
N SER A 11 10.19 8.13 -4.53
CA SER A 11 11.61 8.04 -4.92
C SER A 11 11.90 8.69 -6.28
N TRP A 12 10.99 8.53 -7.24
CA TRP A 12 11.11 9.09 -8.60
C TRP A 12 11.18 10.61 -8.63
N ARG A 13 10.82 11.26 -7.53
CA ARG A 13 10.93 12.71 -7.38
C ARG A 13 12.38 13.21 -7.28
N ASN A 14 13.33 12.31 -7.04
CA ASN A 14 14.76 12.62 -6.99
C ASN A 14 15.50 12.03 -8.22
N PRO A 15 15.98 12.86 -9.16
CA PRO A 15 16.69 12.41 -10.36
C PRO A 15 17.98 11.63 -10.07
N ALA A 16 18.60 11.83 -8.90
CA ALA A 16 19.80 11.07 -8.52
C ALA A 16 19.54 9.56 -8.36
N LEU A 17 18.26 9.14 -8.31
CA LEU A 17 17.85 7.74 -8.18
C LEU A 17 17.48 7.08 -9.52
N ASP A 18 17.50 7.81 -10.64
CA ASP A 18 17.01 7.28 -11.94
C ASP A 18 17.82 6.09 -12.45
N GLU A 19 19.14 6.11 -12.22
CA GLU A 19 20.04 5.02 -12.63
C GLU A 19 20.07 3.88 -11.61
N ILE A 20 19.31 4.00 -10.51
CA ILE A 20 19.24 2.99 -9.45
C ILE A 20 17.95 2.20 -9.62
N THR A 21 18.10 0.88 -9.72
CA THR A 21 16.95 -0.03 -9.68
C THR A 21 16.37 -0.09 -8.27
N LEU A 22 15.14 0.39 -8.13
CA LEU A 22 14.39 0.27 -6.88
C LEU A 22 13.95 -1.18 -6.68
N ILE A 23 14.11 -1.68 -5.46
CA ILE A 23 13.62 -2.98 -5.01
C ILE A 23 12.77 -2.77 -3.77
N SER A 24 11.84 -3.68 -3.54
CA SER A 24 10.91 -3.64 -2.40
C SER A 24 10.94 -4.97 -1.66
N CYS A 25 11.15 -4.93 -0.34
CA CYS A 25 11.37 -6.12 0.47
C CYS A 25 10.62 -6.01 1.79
N SER A 26 9.95 -7.10 2.20
CA SER A 26 9.07 -7.09 3.38
C SER A 26 9.73 -6.73 4.72
N ASP A 27 11.05 -6.88 4.88
CA ASP A 27 11.72 -6.86 6.19
C ASP A 27 10.96 -7.67 7.26
N ALA A 28 10.59 -8.91 6.89
CA ALA A 28 9.66 -9.73 7.66
C ALA A 28 10.32 -10.32 8.90
N HIS A 29 9.83 -9.91 10.07
CA HIS A 29 10.20 -10.46 11.38
C HIS A 29 9.20 -11.50 11.90
N SER A 30 8.16 -11.78 11.12
CA SER A 30 7.19 -12.84 11.38
C SER A 30 6.68 -13.41 10.05
N PRO A 31 6.27 -14.69 10.00
CA PRO A 31 5.70 -15.29 8.79
C PRO A 31 4.50 -14.50 8.24
N GLU A 32 3.69 -13.94 9.14
CA GLU A 32 2.49 -13.16 8.84
C GLU A 32 2.75 -11.86 8.06
N ASN A 33 4.00 -11.40 8.02
CA ASN A 33 4.45 -10.18 7.36
C ASN A 33 5.30 -10.48 6.11
N LEU A 34 5.57 -11.76 5.82
CA LEU A 34 6.34 -12.15 4.65
C LEU A 34 5.61 -11.77 3.37
N GLY A 35 6.32 -11.11 2.46
CA GLY A 35 5.75 -10.74 1.15
C GLY A 35 4.79 -9.54 1.19
N ARG A 36 4.68 -8.79 2.30
CA ARG A 36 3.98 -7.50 2.31
C ARG A 36 4.59 -6.46 1.34
N GLU A 37 5.87 -6.67 1.02
CA GLU A 37 6.61 -6.03 -0.05
C GLU A 37 7.43 -7.10 -0.76
N ALA A 38 7.50 -7.03 -2.10
CA ALA A 38 8.13 -8.04 -2.93
C ALA A 38 8.53 -7.51 -4.30
N ASN A 39 9.26 -8.33 -5.06
CA ASN A 39 9.71 -8.03 -6.42
C ASN A 39 9.22 -9.14 -7.37
N ALA A 40 8.65 -8.76 -8.51
CA ALA A 40 8.19 -9.70 -9.53
C ALA A 40 9.24 -9.84 -10.65
N PHE A 41 9.83 -11.03 -10.74
CA PHE A 41 10.83 -11.36 -11.77
C PHE A 41 10.26 -12.35 -12.80
N ASN A 42 10.58 -12.12 -14.06
CA ASN A 42 10.40 -13.03 -15.17
C ASN A 42 11.78 -13.54 -15.62
N THR A 43 12.37 -14.40 -14.78
CA THR A 43 13.71 -14.95 -14.97
C THR A 43 13.75 -16.39 -14.50
N ASP A 44 14.82 -17.10 -14.83
CA ASP A 44 15.14 -18.35 -14.14
C ASP A 44 15.27 -18.11 -12.64
N LEU A 45 14.89 -19.11 -11.83
CA LEU A 45 15.04 -19.06 -10.38
C LEU A 45 16.49 -19.32 -9.97
N SER A 46 17.36 -18.36 -10.27
CA SER A 46 18.78 -18.38 -9.93
C SER A 46 19.26 -17.02 -9.47
N TYR A 47 20.23 -16.99 -8.57
CA TYR A 47 20.87 -15.75 -8.12
C TYR A 47 21.37 -14.90 -9.30
N GLN A 48 22.00 -15.55 -10.29
CA GLN A 48 22.59 -14.87 -11.43
C GLN A 48 21.53 -14.18 -12.29
N ALA A 49 20.42 -14.85 -12.58
CA ALA A 49 19.36 -14.27 -13.41
C ALA A 49 18.65 -13.10 -12.68
N ILE A 50 18.40 -13.23 -11.38
CA ILE A 50 17.78 -12.18 -10.56
C ILE A 50 18.68 -10.96 -10.46
N ILE A 51 19.97 -11.13 -10.14
CA ILE A 51 20.88 -9.99 -9.97
C ILE A 51 21.15 -9.29 -11.30
N GLU A 52 21.16 -10.01 -12.41
CA GLU A 52 21.27 -9.43 -13.74
C GLU A 52 20.05 -8.57 -14.08
N ALA A 53 18.83 -9.07 -13.84
CA ALA A 53 17.60 -8.32 -14.05
C ALA A 53 17.58 -7.01 -13.25
N ILE A 54 18.03 -7.05 -11.98
CA ILE A 54 18.16 -5.86 -11.14
C ILE A 54 19.20 -4.89 -11.69
N LYS A 55 20.41 -5.37 -12.03
CA LYS A 55 21.52 -4.52 -12.48
C LYS A 55 21.25 -3.86 -13.84
N LEU A 56 20.60 -4.58 -14.74
CA LEU A 56 20.27 -4.06 -16.08
C LEU A 56 19.01 -3.19 -16.09
N LYS A 57 18.24 -3.19 -14.99
CA LYS A 57 16.94 -2.50 -14.91
C LYS A 57 16.03 -2.87 -16.08
N ASP A 58 16.02 -4.14 -16.45
CA ASP A 58 15.34 -4.67 -17.63
C ASP A 58 13.86 -4.92 -17.32
N PRO A 59 12.91 -4.17 -17.90
CA PRO A 59 11.48 -4.30 -17.59
C PRO A 59 10.85 -5.61 -18.07
N GLU A 60 11.49 -6.33 -19.00
CA GLU A 60 11.02 -7.66 -19.45
C GLU A 60 11.38 -8.76 -18.44
N LYS A 61 12.40 -8.51 -17.60
CA LYS A 61 12.89 -9.44 -16.58
C LYS A 61 12.54 -9.03 -15.16
N PHE A 62 12.55 -7.74 -14.84
CA PHE A 62 12.09 -7.19 -13.57
C PHE A 62 10.81 -6.39 -13.80
N LEU A 63 9.68 -7.07 -13.66
CA LEU A 63 8.39 -6.58 -14.15
C LEU A 63 7.85 -5.42 -13.32
N TYR A 64 7.84 -5.60 -12.00
CA TYR A 64 7.34 -4.62 -11.05
C TYR A 64 7.74 -4.92 -9.61
N THR A 65 7.68 -3.91 -8.76
CA THR A 65 7.65 -4.07 -7.31
C THR A 65 6.23 -4.19 -6.78
N ILE A 66 6.07 -4.88 -5.65
CA ILE A 66 4.85 -4.90 -4.84
C ILE A 66 5.16 -4.07 -3.61
N GLU A 67 4.39 -3.01 -3.42
CA GLU A 67 4.61 -2.02 -2.38
C GLU A 67 3.49 -2.04 -1.34
N PHE A 68 3.86 -1.76 -0.11
CA PHE A 68 2.92 -1.36 0.91
C PHE A 68 2.51 0.11 0.68
N TYR A 69 1.37 0.55 1.22
CA TYR A 69 1.01 1.97 1.16
C TYR A 69 1.79 2.75 2.24
N PRO A 70 2.73 3.64 1.88
CA PRO A 70 3.56 4.33 2.85
C PRO A 70 2.75 5.26 3.77
N GLN A 71 1.54 5.65 3.36
CA GLN A 71 0.62 6.48 4.13
C GLN A 71 0.14 5.80 5.43
N GLU A 72 0.15 4.47 5.50
CA GLU A 72 -0.15 3.75 6.76
C GLU A 72 0.98 3.93 7.78
N GLY A 73 2.18 4.33 7.35
CA GLY A 73 3.33 4.58 8.21
C GLY A 73 3.06 5.64 9.29
N LYS A 74 3.55 5.38 10.51
CA LYS A 74 3.37 6.24 11.70
C LYS A 74 3.90 7.68 11.56
N TYR A 75 4.78 7.91 10.60
CA TYR A 75 5.49 9.16 10.40
C TYR A 75 5.46 9.55 8.93
N HIS A 76 4.38 9.24 8.21
CA HIS A 76 4.29 9.60 6.79
C HIS A 76 4.17 11.12 6.62
N TYR A 77 3.16 11.71 7.25
CA TYR A 77 2.94 13.16 7.30
C TYR A 77 3.59 13.80 8.52
N ASP A 78 3.75 15.13 8.44
CA ASP A 78 4.12 15.92 9.61
C ASP A 78 2.94 15.97 10.57
N GLY A 79 3.20 16.02 11.87
CA GLY A 79 2.08 16.13 12.79
C GLY A 79 2.40 16.38 14.24
N HIS A 80 1.33 16.47 15.02
CA HIS A 80 1.39 16.58 16.47
C HIS A 80 0.23 15.80 17.07
N ARG A 81 0.52 14.59 17.53
CA ARG A 81 -0.44 13.58 17.97
C ARG A 81 -1.37 14.07 19.08
N ASN A 82 -0.82 14.87 20.01
CA ASN A 82 -1.58 15.37 21.16
C ASN A 82 -2.62 16.41 20.75
N CYS A 83 -2.45 17.04 19.59
CA CYS A 83 -3.41 18.00 19.03
C CYS A 83 -4.23 17.42 17.86
N GLY A 84 -3.98 16.17 17.45
CA GLY A 84 -4.66 15.54 16.33
C GLY A 84 -4.38 16.20 14.97
N ILE A 85 -3.22 16.86 14.83
CA ILE A 85 -2.84 17.57 13.60
C ILE A 85 -1.97 16.67 12.73
N SER A 86 -2.39 16.46 11.49
CA SER A 86 -1.66 15.79 10.40
C SER A 86 -1.62 16.74 9.21
N LEU A 87 -0.44 17.08 8.72
CA LEU A 87 -0.24 18.07 7.66
C LEU A 87 0.68 17.52 6.59
N SER A 88 0.30 17.74 5.33
CA SER A 88 1.20 17.54 4.20
C SER A 88 2.38 18.52 4.28
N PRO A 89 3.52 18.24 3.62
CA PRO A 89 4.66 19.15 3.62
C PRO A 89 4.32 20.58 3.14
N LYS A 90 3.41 20.68 2.15
CA LYS A 90 2.91 21.96 1.64
C LYS A 90 2.11 22.73 2.70
N GLU A 91 1.36 22.06 3.55
CA GLU A 91 0.64 22.68 4.66
C GLU A 91 1.57 23.06 5.82
N THR A 92 2.50 22.18 6.18
CA THR A 92 3.51 22.46 7.22
C THR A 92 4.30 23.72 6.92
N LYS A 93 4.69 23.94 5.65
CA LYS A 93 5.35 25.18 5.20
C LYS A 93 4.51 26.43 5.50
N LYS A 94 3.18 26.37 5.34
CA LYS A 94 2.28 27.51 5.65
C LYS A 94 2.25 27.85 7.14
N TYR A 95 2.46 26.86 8.00
CA TYR A 95 2.53 27.04 9.45
C TYR A 95 3.95 27.16 9.99
N ASN A 96 4.96 27.31 9.13
CA ASN A 96 6.38 27.41 9.50
C ASN A 96 6.86 26.26 10.40
N GLY A 97 6.36 25.03 10.20
CA GLY A 97 6.72 23.89 11.03
C GLY A 97 6.12 23.90 12.46
N ILE A 98 5.18 24.81 12.74
CA ILE A 98 4.58 24.99 14.06
C ILE A 98 3.15 24.46 14.06
N CYS A 99 2.77 23.74 15.12
CA CYS A 99 1.42 23.26 15.31
C CYS A 99 0.45 24.44 15.50
N PRO A 100 -0.60 24.56 14.66
CA PRO A 100 -1.55 25.68 14.73
C PRO A 100 -2.44 25.67 15.98
N VAL A 101 -2.46 24.56 16.74
CA VAL A 101 -3.28 24.39 17.94
C VAL A 101 -2.55 24.83 19.20
N CYS A 102 -1.28 24.44 19.36
CA CYS A 102 -0.55 24.63 20.62
C CYS A 102 0.75 25.43 20.50
N GLY A 103 1.18 25.80 19.29
CA GLY A 103 2.40 26.58 19.06
C GLY A 103 3.73 25.81 19.23
N ARG A 104 3.69 24.49 19.47
CA ARG A 104 4.91 23.66 19.51
C ARG A 104 5.33 23.23 18.11
N LEU A 105 6.58 22.81 17.95
CA LEU A 105 7.06 22.24 16.68
C LEU A 105 6.28 20.96 16.33
N LEU A 106 6.05 20.77 15.03
CA LEU A 106 5.54 19.52 14.48
C LEU A 106 6.64 18.47 14.43
N THR A 107 6.28 17.21 14.63
CA THR A 107 7.13 16.08 14.26
C THR A 107 7.16 15.98 12.75
N ILE A 108 8.35 16.05 12.15
CA ILE A 108 8.53 15.99 10.69
C ILE A 108 8.45 14.54 10.20
N GLY A 109 7.63 14.32 9.18
CA GLY A 109 7.38 13.03 8.56
C GLY A 109 8.29 12.74 7.36
N VAL A 110 8.21 11.50 6.88
CA VAL A 110 9.00 10.97 5.76
C VAL A 110 8.68 11.72 4.46
N LEU A 111 7.40 12.03 4.20
CA LEU A 111 7.02 12.73 2.98
C LEU A 111 7.63 14.15 2.93
N ASN A 112 7.80 14.80 4.08
CA ASN A 112 8.47 16.10 4.13
C ASN A 112 9.95 15.98 3.76
N ARG A 113 10.63 14.95 4.28
CA ARG A 113 12.01 14.67 3.88
C ARG A 113 12.13 14.38 2.37
N VAL A 114 11.17 13.68 1.78
CA VAL A 114 11.11 13.49 0.33
C VAL A 114 10.92 14.83 -0.39
N GLU A 115 10.01 15.68 0.08
CA GLU A 115 9.76 17.02 -0.48
C GLU A 115 11.02 17.91 -0.44
N GLU A 116 11.83 17.82 0.61
CA GLU A 116 13.10 18.56 0.72
C GLU A 116 14.15 18.12 -0.30
N LEU A 117 14.13 16.85 -0.69
CA LEU A 117 15.10 16.23 -1.60
C LEU A 117 14.60 16.10 -3.04
N ALA A 118 13.35 16.49 -3.29
CA ALA A 118 12.69 16.35 -4.56
C ALA A 118 13.05 17.51 -5.50
N ASP A 119 13.52 17.18 -6.70
CA ASP A 119 13.68 18.13 -7.81
C ASP A 119 12.53 18.02 -8.84
N ARG A 120 11.56 17.14 -8.57
CA ARG A 120 10.40 16.89 -9.43
C ARG A 120 9.10 16.93 -8.64
N GLU A 121 8.05 17.34 -9.33
CA GLU A 121 6.69 17.35 -8.80
C GLU A 121 6.17 15.94 -8.51
N GLU A 122 5.17 15.88 -7.65
CA GLU A 122 4.43 14.65 -7.36
C GLU A 122 3.77 14.11 -8.64
N GLY A 123 3.83 12.79 -8.83
CA GLY A 123 3.27 12.11 -10.01
C GLY A 123 4.19 12.03 -11.23
N PHE A 124 5.43 12.56 -11.15
CA PHE A 124 6.42 12.33 -12.20
C PHE A 124 6.80 10.84 -12.30
N VAL A 125 6.88 10.32 -13.52
CA VAL A 125 7.30 8.95 -13.81
C VAL A 125 8.51 8.98 -14.77
N PRO A 126 9.69 8.50 -14.36
CA PRO A 126 10.86 8.39 -15.23
C PRO A 126 10.60 7.44 -16.41
N GLU A 127 11.18 7.73 -17.58
CA GLU A 127 11.00 6.90 -18.78
C GLU A 127 11.49 5.46 -18.61
N ASN A 128 12.55 5.26 -17.80
CA ASN A 128 13.14 3.96 -17.53
C ASN A 128 12.63 3.33 -16.21
N ALA A 129 11.51 3.78 -15.68
CA ALA A 129 10.98 3.30 -14.40
C ALA A 129 10.47 1.86 -14.49
N ILE A 130 10.85 1.03 -13.52
CA ILE A 130 10.18 -0.25 -13.27
C ILE A 130 8.85 0.05 -12.59
N SER A 131 7.76 -0.54 -13.10
CA SER A 131 6.42 -0.29 -12.56
C SER A 131 6.24 -0.84 -11.14
N TYR A 132 5.16 -0.47 -10.47
CA TYR A 132 4.87 -0.93 -9.11
C TYR A 132 3.38 -1.22 -8.94
N LYS A 133 3.06 -1.99 -7.89
CA LYS A 133 1.68 -2.27 -7.48
C LYS A 133 1.56 -2.10 -5.97
N SER A 134 0.74 -1.16 -5.52
CA SER A 134 0.43 -1.02 -4.10
C SER A 134 -0.65 -2.00 -3.69
N LEU A 135 -0.42 -2.74 -2.60
CA LEU A 135 -1.37 -3.72 -2.08
C LEU A 135 -1.79 -3.41 -0.64
N ILE A 136 -3.04 -3.77 -0.35
CA ILE A 136 -3.55 -3.93 1.02
C ILE A 136 -3.53 -5.43 1.31
N LEU A 137 -3.09 -5.81 2.50
CA LEU A 137 -3.10 -7.22 2.94
C LEU A 137 -4.51 -7.79 2.85
N LEU A 138 -4.65 -9.00 2.32
CA LEU A 138 -5.96 -9.62 2.07
C LEU A 138 -6.80 -9.72 3.36
N ARG A 139 -6.16 -10.00 4.50
CA ARG A 139 -6.84 -10.03 5.80
C ARG A 139 -7.48 -8.69 6.19
N GLU A 140 -6.87 -7.57 5.83
CA GLU A 140 -7.39 -6.23 6.12
C GLU A 140 -8.57 -5.91 5.20
N ILE A 141 -8.49 -6.31 3.92
CA ILE A 141 -9.61 -6.19 2.97
C ILE A 141 -10.83 -6.98 3.47
N ILE A 142 -10.63 -8.23 3.89
CA ILE A 142 -11.69 -9.09 4.43
C ILE A 142 -12.27 -8.48 5.71
N ALA A 143 -11.41 -8.03 6.63
CA ALA A 143 -11.82 -7.44 7.89
C ALA A 143 -12.69 -6.21 7.68
N GLU A 144 -12.25 -5.30 6.80
CA GLU A 144 -13.00 -4.10 6.50
C GLU A 144 -14.32 -4.43 5.79
N ALA A 145 -14.32 -5.34 4.82
CA ALA A 145 -15.53 -5.77 4.12
C ALA A 145 -16.58 -6.35 5.08
N LEU A 146 -16.15 -7.14 6.07
CA LEU A 146 -17.02 -7.74 7.08
C LEU A 146 -17.33 -6.80 8.27
N GLY A 147 -16.66 -5.64 8.36
CA GLY A 147 -16.83 -4.69 9.46
C GLY A 147 -16.35 -5.21 10.81
N VAL A 148 -15.30 -6.03 10.82
CA VAL A 148 -14.70 -6.65 12.03
C VAL A 148 -13.19 -6.41 12.07
N GLU A 149 -12.54 -6.81 13.16
CA GLU A 149 -11.08 -6.76 13.27
C GLU A 149 -10.40 -7.90 12.49
N SER A 150 -9.20 -7.64 11.95
CA SER A 150 -8.46 -8.59 11.11
C SER A 150 -7.98 -9.85 11.81
N ALA A 151 -7.89 -9.83 13.15
CA ALA A 151 -7.51 -10.98 13.96
C ALA A 151 -8.67 -11.94 14.27
N THR A 152 -9.88 -11.69 13.76
CA THR A 152 -11.06 -12.50 14.08
C THR A 152 -11.04 -13.87 13.39
N LYS A 153 -11.67 -14.87 14.03
CA LYS A 153 -11.82 -16.23 13.43
C LYS A 153 -12.57 -16.21 12.10
N GLY A 154 -13.50 -15.27 11.93
CA GLY A 154 -14.23 -15.09 10.68
C GLY A 154 -13.31 -14.68 9.53
N VAL A 155 -12.46 -13.69 9.76
CA VAL A 155 -11.45 -13.24 8.79
C VAL A 155 -10.47 -14.37 8.45
N GLN A 156 -9.96 -15.09 9.46
CA GLN A 156 -9.04 -16.21 9.23
C GLN A 156 -9.68 -17.34 8.40
N LYS A 157 -10.95 -17.66 8.67
CA LYS A 157 -11.68 -18.67 7.90
C LYS A 157 -11.82 -18.26 6.44
N GLU A 158 -12.20 -17.01 6.20
CA GLU A 158 -12.42 -16.50 4.85
C GLU A 158 -11.10 -16.33 4.07
N TYR A 159 -10.05 -15.87 4.76
CA TYR A 159 -8.70 -15.83 4.20
C TYR A 159 -8.29 -17.22 3.73
N LYS A 160 -8.43 -18.25 4.58
CA LYS A 160 -8.10 -19.63 4.23
C LYS A 160 -8.93 -20.14 3.04
N ASN A 161 -10.24 -19.85 3.01
CA ASN A 161 -11.11 -20.20 1.89
C ASN A 161 -10.58 -19.63 0.57
N LEU A 162 -10.19 -18.36 0.55
CA LEU A 162 -9.62 -17.73 -0.65
C LEU A 162 -8.28 -18.34 -1.06
N ILE A 163 -7.38 -18.61 -0.10
CA ILE A 163 -6.10 -19.25 -0.41
C ILE A 163 -6.29 -20.66 -0.98
N GLU A 164 -7.23 -21.45 -0.45
CA GLU A 164 -7.51 -22.80 -0.95
C GLU A 164 -8.10 -22.81 -2.37
N ASN A 165 -8.82 -21.76 -2.77
CA ASN A 165 -9.44 -21.68 -4.10
C ASN A 165 -8.58 -20.96 -5.16
N PHE A 166 -7.62 -20.13 -4.75
CA PHE A 166 -6.79 -19.30 -5.65
C PHE A 166 -5.27 -19.56 -5.49
N ASP A 167 -4.88 -20.58 -4.73
CA ASP A 167 -3.52 -21.02 -4.39
C ASP A 167 -2.68 -20.08 -3.52
N SER A 168 -2.81 -18.75 -3.69
CA SER A 168 -1.97 -17.78 -2.97
C SER A 168 -2.63 -16.43 -2.81
N GLU A 169 -2.18 -15.67 -1.80
CA GLU A 169 -2.66 -14.30 -1.55
C GLU A 169 -2.40 -13.40 -2.76
N PHE A 170 -1.22 -13.50 -3.39
CA PHE A 170 -0.92 -12.73 -4.60
C PHE A 170 -1.84 -13.06 -5.76
N ASN A 171 -2.25 -14.31 -5.95
CA ASN A 171 -3.24 -14.63 -6.99
C ASN A 171 -4.60 -13.99 -6.67
N VAL A 172 -5.05 -14.04 -5.42
CA VAL A 172 -6.29 -13.37 -4.98
C VAL A 172 -6.20 -11.86 -5.19
N LEU A 173 -5.09 -11.23 -4.81
CA LEU A 173 -4.94 -9.77 -4.87
C LEU A 173 -4.61 -9.24 -6.27
N LEU A 174 -3.96 -10.02 -7.14
CA LEU A 174 -3.46 -9.53 -8.43
C LEU A 174 -4.15 -10.11 -9.66
N LYS A 175 -4.67 -11.35 -9.60
CA LYS A 175 -5.04 -12.12 -10.79
C LYS A 175 -6.49 -12.60 -10.82
N ALA A 176 -7.07 -12.95 -9.67
CA ALA A 176 -8.41 -13.52 -9.58
C ALA A 176 -9.45 -12.62 -10.27
N SER A 177 -10.28 -13.19 -11.15
CA SER A 177 -11.31 -12.41 -11.85
C SER A 177 -12.46 -12.04 -10.91
N ARG A 178 -13.21 -10.98 -11.22
CA ARG A 178 -14.42 -10.62 -10.47
C ARG A 178 -15.39 -11.80 -10.36
N GLY A 179 -15.67 -12.45 -11.50
CA GLY A 179 -16.63 -13.55 -11.55
C GLY A 179 -16.19 -14.80 -10.80
N ASP A 180 -14.88 -15.02 -10.61
CA ASP A 180 -14.41 -16.11 -9.76
C ASP A 180 -14.46 -15.75 -8.29
N LEU A 181 -14.12 -14.50 -7.93
CA LEU A 181 -14.23 -14.01 -6.55
C LEU A 181 -15.68 -14.09 -6.06
N GLU A 182 -16.64 -13.60 -6.85
CA GLU A 182 -18.07 -13.59 -6.50
C GLU A 182 -18.68 -15.00 -6.34
N LYS A 183 -18.05 -16.06 -6.87
CA LYS A 183 -18.48 -17.45 -6.65
C LYS A 183 -17.97 -18.04 -5.34
N ILE A 184 -16.87 -17.52 -4.81
CA ILE A 184 -16.12 -18.12 -3.70
C ILE A 184 -16.29 -17.36 -2.39
N THR A 185 -16.45 -16.04 -2.45
CA THR A 185 -16.51 -15.15 -1.28
C THR A 185 -17.67 -14.17 -1.36
N PHE A 186 -17.89 -13.43 -0.28
CA PHE A 186 -18.96 -12.44 -0.20
C PHE A 186 -18.74 -11.28 -1.20
N PRO A 187 -19.81 -10.68 -1.77
CA PRO A 187 -19.71 -9.58 -2.72
C PRO A 187 -18.88 -8.39 -2.22
N GLU A 188 -18.94 -8.09 -0.93
CA GLU A 188 -18.16 -7.02 -0.31
C GLU A 188 -16.66 -7.32 -0.35
N ILE A 189 -16.26 -8.58 -0.18
CA ILE A 189 -14.85 -8.95 -0.22
C ILE A 189 -14.35 -8.90 -1.66
N ALA A 190 -15.14 -9.42 -2.61
CA ALA A 190 -14.82 -9.34 -4.04
C ALA A 190 -14.67 -7.88 -4.50
N GLU A 191 -15.62 -7.02 -4.12
CA GLU A 191 -15.57 -5.58 -4.40
C GLU A 191 -14.38 -4.91 -3.71
N GLY A 192 -14.09 -5.29 -2.46
CA GLY A 192 -12.96 -4.76 -1.70
C GLY A 192 -11.61 -5.04 -2.38
N ILE A 193 -11.42 -6.27 -2.87
CA ILE A 193 -10.23 -6.67 -3.63
C ILE A 193 -10.11 -5.84 -4.91
N LEU A 194 -11.21 -5.62 -5.63
CA LEU A 194 -11.20 -4.88 -6.90
C LEU A 194 -10.90 -3.40 -6.69
N ARG A 195 -11.48 -2.77 -5.67
CA ARG A 195 -11.17 -1.38 -5.31
C ARG A 195 -9.72 -1.21 -4.88
N ALA A 196 -9.17 -2.16 -4.13
CA ALA A 196 -7.77 -2.14 -3.74
C ALA A 196 -6.85 -2.20 -4.96
N ARG A 197 -7.16 -3.03 -5.96
CA ARG A 197 -6.41 -3.09 -7.24
C ARG A 197 -6.51 -1.79 -8.05
N GLU A 198 -7.67 -1.15 -8.02
CA GLU A 198 -7.93 0.09 -8.76
C GLU A 198 -7.44 1.35 -8.01
N GLY A 199 -6.89 1.21 -6.80
CA GLY A 199 -6.49 2.34 -5.95
C GLY A 199 -7.66 3.22 -5.49
N LYS A 200 -8.91 2.69 -5.53
CA LYS A 200 -10.12 3.42 -5.09
C LYS A 200 -10.26 3.35 -3.57
N LEU A 201 -9.40 4.10 -2.89
CA LEU A 201 -9.22 4.04 -1.45
C LEU A 201 -9.40 5.42 -0.80
N PHE A 202 -9.86 5.42 0.44
CA PHE A 202 -9.81 6.57 1.33
C PHE A 202 -8.61 6.40 2.27
N ILE A 203 -7.65 7.30 2.16
CA ILE A 203 -6.39 7.21 2.89
C ILE A 203 -6.32 8.37 3.87
N GLU A 204 -6.16 8.05 5.15
CA GLU A 204 -5.85 8.99 6.23
C GLU A 204 -4.38 8.77 6.63
N PRO A 205 -3.44 9.64 6.22
CA PRO A 205 -2.03 9.40 6.47
C PRO A 205 -1.64 9.41 7.94
N GLY A 206 -0.72 8.54 8.32
CA GLY A 206 -0.15 8.48 9.66
C GLY A 206 0.81 9.63 9.93
N TYR A 207 0.97 9.97 11.21
CA TYR A 207 1.73 11.12 11.68
C TYR A 207 2.11 10.97 13.16
N ASP A 208 3.26 11.51 13.56
CA ASP A 208 3.71 11.60 14.96
C ASP A 208 3.45 10.34 15.83
N GLY A 209 3.75 9.15 15.28
CA GLY A 209 3.59 7.88 15.98
C GLY A 209 2.22 7.22 15.84
N VAL A 210 1.25 7.89 15.20
CA VAL A 210 -0.10 7.38 14.90
C VAL A 210 -0.08 6.75 13.51
N TYR A 211 -0.46 5.48 13.42
CA TYR A 211 -0.60 4.80 12.12
C TYR A 211 -1.67 5.49 11.26
N GLY A 212 -1.40 5.53 9.96
CA GLY A 212 -2.41 5.89 8.99
C GLY A 212 -3.49 4.83 8.90
N LYS A 213 -4.57 5.17 8.20
CA LYS A 213 -5.69 4.27 7.98
C LYS A 213 -6.05 4.26 6.51
N ILE A 214 -6.10 3.08 5.94
CA ILE A 214 -6.68 2.85 4.63
C ILE A 214 -8.07 2.30 4.81
N ARG A 215 -9.00 2.84 4.04
CA ARG A 215 -10.39 2.39 4.02
C ARG A 215 -10.82 2.22 2.57
N ILE A 216 -11.38 1.06 2.27
CA ILE A 216 -11.89 0.69 0.95
C ILE A 216 -13.37 1.12 0.81
N PHE A 217 -14.09 1.18 1.92
CA PHE A 217 -15.51 1.47 1.95
C PHE A 217 -15.83 2.76 2.71
N SER A 218 -16.81 3.50 2.18
CA SER A 218 -17.44 4.57 2.94
C SER A 218 -18.27 3.99 4.09
N LYS A 219 -18.52 4.79 5.14
CA LYS A 219 -19.21 4.31 6.35
C LYS A 219 -20.59 3.71 6.01
N GLY A 220 -20.75 2.41 6.30
CA GLY A 220 -22.01 1.68 6.12
C GLY A 220 -22.30 1.22 4.69
N GLU A 221 -21.36 1.41 3.75
CA GLU A 221 -21.50 0.98 2.36
C GLU A 221 -21.55 -0.54 2.21
N GLN A 222 -20.77 -1.27 3.01
CA GLN A 222 -20.72 -2.74 2.96
C GLN A 222 -22.13 -3.35 3.11
N ARG A 223 -22.95 -2.81 4.02
CA ARG A 223 -24.32 -3.27 4.29
C ARG A 223 -25.29 -3.10 3.10
N LYS A 224 -24.98 -2.22 2.16
CA LYS A 224 -25.82 -2.02 0.96
C LYS A 224 -25.56 -3.11 -0.07
N LEU A 225 -24.32 -3.56 -0.21
CA LEU A 225 -23.93 -4.65 -1.11
C LEU A 225 -24.57 -5.96 -0.65
N SER A 226 -24.56 -6.26 0.66
CA SER A 226 -25.15 -7.51 1.20
C SER A 226 -26.66 -7.61 0.99
N ARG A 227 -27.34 -6.45 0.90
CA ARG A 227 -28.79 -6.37 0.72
C ARG A 227 -29.23 -6.49 -0.74
N GLN A 228 -28.33 -6.28 -1.70
CA GLN A 228 -28.68 -6.45 -3.11
C GLN A 228 -28.89 -7.91 -3.48
N GLU A 229 -28.30 -8.88 -2.77
CA GLU A 229 -28.52 -10.31 -2.99
C GLU A 229 -29.84 -10.83 -2.40
N THR A 230 -30.42 -10.17 -1.40
CA THR A 230 -31.66 -10.65 -0.74
C THR A 230 -32.94 -10.26 -1.49
N LEU A 231 -32.82 -9.62 -2.66
CA LEU A 231 -33.94 -9.12 -3.47
C LEU A 231 -34.30 -9.99 -4.68
N PHE A 232 -33.73 -11.20 -4.80
CA PHE A 232 -34.05 -12.16 -5.87
C PHE A 232 -34.42 -13.54 -5.30
#